data_AF-Q7CQB7-F1
#
_entry.id   AF-Q7CQB7-F1
#
_cell.length_a   1.000
_cell.length_b   1.000
_cell.length_c   1.000
_cell.angle_alpha   90.00
_cell.angle_beta   90.00
_cell.angle_gamma   90.00
#
_symmetry.space_group_name_H-M   'P 1'
#
loop_
_entity.id
_entity.type
_entity.pdbx_description
1 polymer ?
#
loop_
_entity_poly.entity_id
_entity_poly.type
_entity_poly.pdbx_seq_one_letter_code
_entity_poly.pdbx_strand_id
1 'polypeptide(L)' 'MSTPDFSTAENNQELATEVNCLKAMLTLMLQAMGQADAGRVILKMEKQIAQMDDEAQAAVFSSTVKQIKQAYRQ' A
#
# COMPACT_ATOMS: atom_id res chain seq x y z
N MET A 1 20.04 12.45 16.72
CA MET A 1 18.92 12.50 15.75
C MET A 1 17.70 11.97 16.48
N SER A 2 16.59 12.71 16.48
CA SER A 2 15.35 12.23 17.10
C SER A 2 14.84 11.02 16.32
N THR A 3 14.42 9.97 17.02
CA THR A 3 13.70 8.86 16.40
C THR A 3 12.45 9.42 15.73
N PRO A 4 12.18 9.08 14.45
CA PRO A 4 10.92 9.44 13.82
C PRO A 4 9.73 8.96 14.66
N ASP A 5 8.71 9.81 14.80
CA ASP A 5 7.45 9.44 15.43
C ASP A 5 6.50 8.90 14.35
N PHE A 6 6.07 7.65 14.52
CA PHE A 6 5.11 6.96 13.65
C PHE A 6 3.85 6.56 14.43
N SER A 7 3.55 7.28 15.52
CA SER A 7 2.29 7.10 16.25
C SER A 7 1.12 7.23 15.28
N THR A 8 0.18 6.29 15.38
CA THR A 8 -1.05 6.30 14.60
C THR A 8 -2.22 6.68 15.49
N ALA A 9 -3.30 7.19 14.91
CA ALA A 9 -4.50 7.50 15.68
C ALA A 9 -5.04 6.29 16.46
N GLU A 10 -5.44 6.51 17.72
CA GLU A 10 -5.99 5.46 18.59
C GLU A 10 -7.42 5.06 18.19
N ASN A 11 -8.16 5.95 17.52
CA ASN A 11 -9.51 5.66 17.06
C ASN A 11 -9.52 5.16 15.61
N ASN A 12 -10.45 4.25 15.35
CA ASN A 12 -10.52 3.54 14.07
C ASN A 12 -10.83 4.45 12.88
N GLN A 13 -11.56 5.55 13.07
CA GLN A 13 -11.98 6.43 11.97
C GLN A 13 -10.81 7.28 11.45
N GLU A 14 -10.04 7.85 12.37
CA GLU A 14 -8.82 8.58 12.04
C GLU A 14 -7.73 7.64 11.53
N LEU A 15 -7.56 6.45 12.14
CA LEU A 15 -6.63 5.44 11.65
C LEU A 15 -6.96 4.99 10.21
N ALA A 16 -8.24 4.78 9.90
CA ALA A 16 -8.66 4.48 8.54
C ALA A 16 -8.36 5.63 7.55
N THR A 17 -8.44 6.87 8.02
CA THR A 17 -8.10 8.05 7.24
C THR A 17 -6.59 8.11 6.98
N GLU A 18 -5.76 7.85 8.00
CA GLU A 18 -4.31 7.73 7.85
C GLU A 18 -3.94 6.64 6.83
N VAL A 19 -4.57 5.47 6.92
CA VAL A 19 -4.38 4.37 5.96
C VAL A 19 -4.75 4.78 4.53
N ASN A 20 -5.84 5.54 4.35
CA ASN A 20 -6.22 6.06 3.04
C ASN A 20 -5.18 7.05 2.51
N CYS A 21 -4.66 7.93 3.35
CA CYS A 21 -3.57 8.85 3.00
C CYS A 21 -2.30 8.09 2.60
N LEU A 22 -1.95 7.01 3.30
CA LEU A 22 -0.80 6.16 2.94
C LEU A 22 -1.00 5.48 1.59
N LYS A 23 -2.21 4.96 1.31
CA LYS A 23 -2.54 4.39 -0.02
C LYS A 23 -2.38 5.44 -1.13
N ALA A 24 -2.88 6.65 -0.92
CA ALA A 24 -2.74 7.74 -1.87
C ALA A 24 -1.27 8.15 -2.08
N MET A 25 -0.49 8.22 -0.99
CA MET A 25 0.94 8.51 -1.06
C MET A 25 1.70 7.44 -1.87
N LEU A 26 1.41 6.16 -1.64
CA LEU A 26 1.98 5.05 -2.43
C LEU A 26 1.57 5.13 -3.90
N THR A 27 0.31 5.47 -4.20
CA THR A 27 -0.14 5.69 -5.58
C THR A 27 0.64 6.81 -6.25
N LEU A 28 0.81 7.96 -5.59
CA LEU A 28 1.57 9.10 -6.12
C LEU A 28 3.03 8.73 -6.36
N MET A 29 3.65 7.97 -5.44
CA MET A 29 5.00 7.46 -5.63
C MET A 29 5.10 6.55 -6.86
N LEU A 30 4.15 5.62 -7.04
CA LEU A 30 4.13 4.74 -8.21
C LEU A 30 3.91 5.53 -9.52
N GLN A 31 3.05 6.55 -9.53
CA GLN A 31 2.82 7.40 -10.71
C GLN A 31 4.06 8.24 -11.06
N ALA A 32 4.85 8.65 -10.06
CA ALA A 32 6.11 9.35 -10.27
C ALA A 32 7.24 8.44 -10.78
N MET A 33 7.09 7.12 -10.66
CA MET A 33 8.06 6.14 -11.18
C MET A 33 7.82 5.89 -12.68
N GLY A 34 8.87 5.47 -13.39
CA GLY A 34 8.71 4.96 -14.75
C GLY A 34 7.79 3.74 -14.79
N GLN A 35 6.98 3.61 -15.85
CA GLN A 35 5.97 2.55 -16.00
C GLN A 35 6.53 1.13 -15.77
N ALA A 36 7.76 0.87 -16.23
CA ALA A 36 8.43 -0.41 -16.03
C ALA A 36 8.74 -0.69 -14.55
N ASP A 37 9.20 0.32 -13.81
CA ASP A 37 9.54 0.21 -12.40
C ASP A 37 8.28 0.07 -11.53
N ALA A 38 7.27 0.90 -11.79
CA ALA A 38 5.98 0.80 -11.12
C ALA A 38 5.34 -0.58 -11.35
N GLY A 39 5.36 -1.07 -12.60
CA GLY A 39 4.90 -2.42 -12.93
C GLY A 39 5.66 -3.51 -12.17
N ARG A 40 6.98 -3.38 -12.04
CA ARG A 40 7.82 -4.30 -11.27
C ARG A 40 7.49 -4.29 -9.78
N VAL A 41 7.20 -3.13 -9.20
CA VAL A 41 6.79 -3.01 -7.79
C VAL A 41 5.47 -3.73 -7.56
N ILE A 42 4.45 -3.50 -8.40
CA ILE A 42 3.15 -4.17 -8.30
C ILE A 42 3.30 -5.70 -8.42
N LEU A 43 4.07 -6.18 -9.41
CA LEU A 43 4.31 -7.62 -9.56
C LEU A 43 5.03 -8.24 -8.36
N LYS A 44 5.94 -7.50 -7.71
CA LYS A 44 6.60 -7.96 -6.48
C LYS A 44 5.62 -8.06 -5.32
N MET A 45 4.74 -7.06 -5.15
CA MET A 45 3.70 -7.11 -4.12
C MET A 45 2.75 -8.30 -4.33
N GLU A 46 2.30 -8.53 -5.57
CA GLU A 46 1.44 -9.66 -5.90
C GLU A 46 2.11 -11.02 -5.63
N LYS A 47 3.40 -11.15 -5.95
CA LYS A 47 4.18 -12.37 -5.64
C LYS A 47 4.33 -12.58 -4.14
N GLN A 48 4.61 -11.52 -3.38
CA GLN A 48 4.75 -11.60 -1.93
C GLN A 48 3.43 -12.06 -1.30
N ILE A 49 2.30 -11.49 -1.71
CA ILE A 49 0.97 -11.88 -1.23
C ILE A 49 0.69 -13.37 -1.48
N ALA A 50 1.08 -13.89 -2.65
CA ALA A 50 0.89 -15.30 -2.99
C ALA A 50 1.76 -16.27 -2.16
N GLN A 51 2.75 -15.75 -1.43
CA GLN A 51 3.66 -16.52 -0.58
C GLN A 51 3.37 -16.33 0.93
N MET A 52 2.30 -15.61 1.28
CA MET A 52 1.92 -15.39 2.68
C MET A 52 1.19 -16.60 3.25
N ASP A 53 1.56 -17.01 4.46
CA ASP A 53 0.89 -18.11 5.18
C ASP A 53 -0.42 -17.66 5.85
N ASP A 54 -0.51 -16.40 6.28
CA ASP A 54 -1.73 -15.83 6.88
C ASP A 54 -2.69 -15.37 5.77
N GLU A 55 -3.69 -16.21 5.49
CA GLU A 55 -4.70 -15.96 4.45
C GLU A 55 -5.51 -14.67 4.70
N ALA A 56 -5.80 -14.33 5.96
CA ALA A 56 -6.57 -13.14 6.29
C ALA A 56 -5.76 -11.88 6.00
N GLN A 57 -4.48 -11.89 6.38
CA GLN A 57 -3.56 -10.79 6.07
C GLN A 57 -3.32 -10.70 4.55
N ALA A 58 -3.16 -11.83 3.85
CA ALA A 58 -3.01 -11.86 2.40
C ALA A 58 -4.23 -11.27 1.69
N ALA A 59 -5.45 -11.55 2.16
CA ALA A 59 -6.68 -11.00 1.59
C ALA A 59 -6.76 -9.47 1.72
N VAL A 60 -6.44 -8.93 2.90
CA VAL A 60 -6.40 -7.48 3.15
C VAL A 60 -5.33 -6.82 2.28
N PHE A 61 -4.15 -7.43 2.18
CA PHE A 61 -3.05 -6.90 1.38
C PHE A 61 -3.38 -6.94 -0.13
N SER A 62 -3.95 -8.05 -0.61
CA SER A 62 -4.45 -8.19 -1.99
C SER A 62 -5.48 -7.12 -2.35
N SER A 63 -6.46 -6.89 -1.48
CA SER A 63 -7.46 -5.82 -1.66
C SER A 63 -6.80 -4.45 -1.75
N THR A 64 -5.85 -4.16 -0.86
CA THR A 64 -5.13 -2.88 -0.83
C THR A 64 -4.29 -2.65 -2.09
N VAL A 65 -3.54 -3.66 -2.54
CA VAL A 65 -2.75 -3.57 -3.78
C VAL A 65 -3.66 -3.38 -5.00
N LYS A 66 -4.83 -4.04 -5.05
CA LYS A 66 -5.81 -3.80 -6.13
C LYS A 66 -6.30 -2.37 -6.16
N GLN A 67 -6.62 -1.77 -5.01
CA GLN A 67 -7.03 -0.36 -4.91
C GLN A 67 -5.93 0.58 -5.45
N ILE A 68 -4.69 0.37 -5.00
CA ILE A 68 -3.54 1.18 -5.45
C ILE A 68 -3.30 1.00 -6.95
N LYS A 69 -3.32 -0.24 -7.46
CA LYS A 69 -3.13 -0.58 -8.88
C LYS A 69 -4.19 0.06 -9.77
N GLN A 70 -5.44 0.12 -9.32
CA GLN A 70 -6.51 0.80 -10.04
C GLN A 70 -6.31 2.31 -10.06
N ALA A 71 -5.91 2.92 -8.94
CA ALA A 71 -5.68 4.36 -8.84
C ALA A 71 -4.45 4.81 -9.65
N TYR A 72 -3.36 4.04 -9.62
CA TYR A 72 -2.12 4.33 -10.37
C TYR A 72 -2.32 4.32 -11.90
N ARG A 73 -3.28 3.54 -12.40
CA ARG A 73 -3.57 3.44 -13.84
C ARG A 73 -4.41 4.60 -14.40
N GLN A 74 -4.92 5.47 -13.52
CA GLN A 74 -5.60 6.71 -13.89
C GLN A 74 -4.56 7.82 -14.09
#